data_AF-A0A918U4Q3-F1
#
_entry.id   AF-A0A918U4Q3-F1
#
_cell.length_a   1.000
_cell.length_b   1.000
_cell.length_c   1.000
_cell.angle_alpha   90.00
_cell.angle_beta   90.00
_cell.angle_gamma   90.00
#
_symmetry.space_group_name_H-M   'P 1'
#
loop_
_entity.id
_entity.type
_entity.pdbx_description
1 polymer ?
#
loop_
_entity_poly.entity_id
_entity_poly.type
_entity_poly.pdbx_seq_one_letter_code
_entity_poly.pdbx_strand_id
1 'polypeptide(L)'
;MAHLLSLIENDHRDQMHDRDRVKAIETLALIDVSEEQREKMARALKIKRAELRAAREAARLDDAQLHRASIQGFDLIQMAEMAEVGNVSRAVQILEDAHAKDAAEESGGRGHWDQALARLRQSKADAEARQTALDGLKRADVPLLPDYFPYGTKDTSRPLTELRTPLGAPLTPDKHAYCSGHAARLDEEFQPVWYCSDPATYGHKLRPGAKPTKQSMSEEDKEARARTIAGNKAWKTARTVREDFVKRLCKGKSLPEPVRQFALRTVMSPPYLYAKWCEQGETESVAQLLGVPDPTADRSRTSREGDPFDDLVARLGKAKGWHQVFAQVAAAFEYSMREPKTWQGLSRHQAAYLLCLKAEGYRLSDVEELTVTKYLPQPNDENEDQVTDLAA
;
A
#
# COMPACT_ATOMS: atom_id res chain seq x y z
N MET A 1 9.73 4.83 41.39
CA MET A 1 8.50 5.53 41.80
C MET A 1 8.72 7.01 42.12
N ALA A 2 9.75 7.41 42.88
CA ALA A 2 10.01 8.83 43.20
C ALA A 2 10.19 9.75 41.96
N HIS A 3 10.90 9.29 40.93
CA HIS A 3 11.08 10.03 39.68
C HIS A 3 9.77 10.26 38.90
N LEU A 4 8.81 9.34 38.99
CA LEU A 4 7.50 9.45 38.32
C LEU A 4 6.56 10.40 39.05
N LEU A 5 6.58 10.39 40.38
CA LEU A 5 5.87 11.38 41.20
C LEU A 5 6.40 12.79 40.91
N SER A 6 7.72 12.94 40.76
CA SER A 6 8.33 14.21 40.34
C SER A 6 7.91 14.64 38.92
N LEU A 7 7.79 13.71 37.96
CA LEU A 7 7.31 14.02 36.61
C LEU A 7 5.82 14.42 36.59
N ILE A 8 4.98 13.73 37.35
CA ILE A 8 3.56 14.06 37.50
C ILE A 8 3.40 15.41 38.20
N GLU A 9 4.20 15.66 39.24
CA GLU A 9 4.19 16.94 39.96
C GLU A 9 4.68 18.09 39.08
N ASN A 10 5.67 17.86 38.21
CA ASN A 10 6.14 18.86 37.24
C ASN A 10 5.10 19.14 36.14
N ASP A 11 4.44 18.11 35.58
CA ASP A 11 3.33 18.27 34.61
C ASP A 11 2.16 19.07 35.19
N HIS A 12 1.91 18.93 36.49
CA HIS A 12 0.87 19.68 37.20
C HIS A 12 1.29 21.09 37.63
N ARG A 13 2.59 21.42 37.65
CA ARG A 13 3.12 22.72 38.08
C ARG A 13 3.47 23.66 36.93
N ASP A 14 3.88 23.14 35.77
CA ASP A 14 4.25 23.93 34.60
C ASP A 14 3.85 23.20 33.30
N GLN A 15 3.69 23.93 32.18
CA GLN A 15 3.52 23.28 30.87
C GLN A 15 4.78 22.48 30.53
N MET A 16 4.72 21.16 30.72
CA MET A 16 5.81 20.25 30.39
C MET A 16 6.22 20.44 28.92
N HIS A 17 7.50 20.77 28.68
CA HIS A 17 8.05 20.87 27.32
C HIS A 17 7.98 19.50 26.63
N ASP A 18 7.83 19.49 25.29
CA ASP A 18 7.68 18.26 24.50
C ASP A 18 8.80 17.22 24.77
N ARG A 19 10.01 17.69 25.07
CA ARG A 19 11.16 16.86 25.44
C ARG A 19 10.97 16.11 26.76
N ASP A 20 10.38 16.74 27.77
CA ASP A 20 10.09 16.10 29.06
C ASP A 20 8.89 15.15 28.93
N ARG A 21 7.99 15.43 27.98
CA ARG A 21 6.87 14.55 27.65
C ARG A 21 7.32 13.26 26.99
N VAL A 22 8.26 13.34 26.05
CA VAL A 22 8.91 12.16 25.46
C VAL A 22 9.61 11.33 26.54
N LYS A 23 10.40 11.96 27.42
CA LYS A 23 11.07 11.26 28.54
C LYS A 23 10.09 10.62 29.52
N ALA A 24 9.00 11.30 29.86
CA ALA A 24 7.97 10.74 30.74
C ALA A 24 7.32 9.51 30.11
N ILE A 25 7.06 9.56 28.80
CA ILE A 25 6.46 8.45 28.06
C ILE A 25 7.45 7.28 27.88
N GLU A 26 8.71 7.55 27.58
CA GLU A 26 9.80 6.56 27.52
C GLU A 26 9.97 5.86 28.89
N THR A 27 10.01 6.64 29.97
CA THR A 27 10.09 6.12 31.34
C THR A 27 8.87 5.25 31.67
N LEU A 28 7.66 5.63 31.26
CA LEU A 28 6.46 4.82 31.45
C LEU A 28 6.45 3.53 30.60
N ALA A 29 7.05 3.55 29.42
CA ALA A 29 7.15 2.39 28.53
C ALA A 29 8.17 1.36 29.04
N LEU A 30 9.27 1.82 29.64
CA LEU A 30 10.39 0.99 30.10
C LEU A 30 10.24 0.48 31.54
N ILE A 31 9.43 1.13 32.39
CA ILE A 31 9.22 0.67 33.77
C ILE A 31 8.36 -0.60 33.80
N ASP A 32 8.85 -1.60 34.54
CA ASP A 32 8.12 -2.83 34.83
C ASP A 32 7.05 -2.59 35.93
N VAL A 33 5.86 -2.15 35.50
CA VAL A 33 4.65 -1.95 36.31
C VAL A 33 3.49 -2.68 35.66
N SER A 34 2.47 -3.04 36.45
CA SER A 34 1.27 -3.67 35.91
C SER A 34 0.54 -2.77 34.92
N GLU A 35 -0.16 -3.37 33.94
CA GLU A 35 -0.90 -2.63 32.90
C GLU A 35 -1.90 -1.63 33.48
N GLU A 36 -2.57 -1.98 34.57
CA GLU A 36 -3.53 -1.11 35.27
C GLU A 36 -2.87 0.12 35.90
N GLN A 37 -1.70 -0.07 36.52
CA GLN A 37 -0.92 1.03 37.09
C GLN A 37 -0.40 1.94 35.99
N ARG A 38 0.06 1.37 34.87
CA ARG A 38 0.55 2.15 33.72
C ARG A 38 -0.58 2.97 33.09
N GLU A 39 -1.78 2.40 32.92
CA GLU A 39 -2.94 3.16 32.43
C GLU A 39 -3.31 4.31 33.38
N LYS A 40 -3.27 4.08 34.70
CA LYS A 40 -3.57 5.12 35.69
C LYS A 40 -2.57 6.27 35.61
N MET A 41 -1.28 5.97 35.43
CA MET A 41 -0.22 6.96 35.29
C MET A 41 -0.30 7.71 33.95
N ALA A 42 -0.61 7.01 32.86
CA ALA A 42 -0.84 7.64 31.55
C ALA A 42 -2.04 8.60 31.58
N ARG A 43 -3.14 8.23 32.28
CA ARG A 43 -4.30 9.11 32.48
C ARG A 43 -3.93 10.36 33.30
N ALA A 44 -3.11 10.21 34.34
CA ALA A 44 -2.65 11.33 35.16
C ALA A 44 -1.84 12.35 34.33
N LEU A 45 -0.98 11.85 33.43
CA LEU A 45 -0.14 12.66 32.54
C LEU A 45 -0.82 13.05 31.21
N LYS A 46 -2.14 12.81 31.08
CA LYS A 46 -2.93 13.08 29.86
C LYS A 46 -2.31 12.47 28.58
N ILE A 47 -1.62 11.33 28.71
CA ILE A 47 -1.06 10.57 27.59
C ILE A 47 -2.17 9.68 27.02
N LYS A 48 -2.38 9.74 25.70
CA LYS A 48 -3.40 8.91 25.05
C LYS A 48 -2.98 7.45 25.04
N ARG A 49 -3.94 6.51 25.09
CA ARG A 49 -3.68 5.07 24.99
C ARG A 49 -2.89 4.68 23.73
N ALA A 50 -3.12 5.40 22.62
CA ALA A 50 -2.36 5.22 21.38
C ALA A 50 -0.89 5.62 21.53
N GLU A 51 -0.60 6.74 22.20
CA GLU A 51 0.76 7.22 22.47
C GLU A 51 1.51 6.26 23.41
N LEU A 52 0.83 5.71 24.42
CA LEU A 52 1.41 4.71 25.31
C LEU A 52 1.77 3.41 24.58
N ARG A 53 0.90 2.96 23.67
CA ARG A 53 1.19 1.79 22.82
C ARG A 53 2.38 2.08 21.91
N ALA A 54 2.40 3.25 21.27
CA ALA A 54 3.48 3.68 20.41
C ALA A 54 4.82 3.70 21.17
N ALA A 55 4.85 4.23 22.38
CA ALA A 55 6.04 4.25 23.22
C ALA A 55 6.62 2.86 23.52
N ARG A 56 5.75 1.87 23.75
CA ARG A 56 6.18 0.48 23.99
C ARG A 56 6.75 -0.18 22.74
N GLU A 57 6.16 0.10 21.60
CA GLU A 57 6.67 -0.39 20.32
C GLU A 57 8.00 0.30 19.99
N ALA A 58 8.12 1.61 20.23
CA ALA A 58 9.35 2.37 20.10
C ALA A 58 10.46 1.83 21.02
N ALA A 59 10.13 1.39 22.24
CA ALA A 59 11.08 0.77 23.16
C ALA A 59 11.72 -0.54 22.66
N ARG A 60 11.26 -1.10 21.53
CA ARG A 60 11.93 -2.23 20.85
C ARG A 60 13.12 -1.80 20.00
N LEU A 61 13.29 -0.50 19.73
CA LEU A 61 14.45 0.05 19.05
C LEU A 61 15.68 -0.05 19.95
N ASP A 62 16.86 -0.10 19.33
CA ASP A 62 18.11 0.02 20.10
C ASP A 62 18.35 1.46 20.60
N ASP A 63 19.17 1.61 21.63
CA ASP A 63 19.45 2.91 22.26
C ASP A 63 19.99 3.95 21.27
N ALA A 64 20.74 3.50 20.25
CA ALA A 64 21.31 4.39 19.24
C ALA A 64 20.22 4.92 18.28
N GLN A 65 19.27 4.08 17.90
CA GLN A 65 18.10 4.41 17.08
C GLN A 65 17.14 5.33 17.84
N LEU A 66 16.87 5.05 19.11
CA LEU A 66 16.04 5.92 19.98
C LEU A 66 16.65 7.31 20.11
N HIS A 67 17.95 7.38 20.44
CA HIS A 67 18.66 8.63 20.57
C HIS A 67 18.66 9.42 19.24
N ARG A 68 18.91 8.74 18.12
CA ARG A 68 18.91 9.37 16.80
C ARG A 68 17.52 9.90 16.41
N ALA A 69 16.47 9.09 16.57
CA ALA A 69 15.10 9.50 16.27
C ALA A 69 14.66 10.69 17.14
N SER A 70 15.09 10.71 18.41
CA SER A 70 14.84 11.84 19.32
C SER A 70 15.52 13.13 18.86
N ILE A 71 16.76 13.05 18.36
CA ILE A 71 17.47 14.22 17.81
C ILE A 71 16.80 14.73 16.54
N GLN A 72 16.32 13.83 15.68
CA GLN A 72 15.61 14.17 14.44
C GLN A 72 14.18 14.69 14.69
N GLY A 73 13.71 14.67 15.94
CA GLY A 73 12.39 15.18 16.32
C GLY A 73 11.23 14.24 15.99
N PHE A 74 11.48 12.94 15.86
CA PHE A 74 10.42 11.98 15.56
C PHE A 74 9.40 11.93 16.71
N ASP A 75 8.13 11.81 16.37
CA ASP A 75 7.09 11.52 17.35
C ASP A 75 7.12 10.03 17.77
N LEU A 76 6.46 9.70 18.87
CA LEU A 76 6.44 8.33 19.39
C LEU A 76 5.78 7.34 18.43
N ILE A 77 4.82 7.79 17.62
CA ILE A 77 4.14 6.96 16.62
C ILE A 77 5.11 6.65 15.47
N GLN A 78 5.90 7.62 15.02
CA GLN A 78 6.96 7.46 14.03
C GLN A 78 8.05 6.51 14.55
N MET A 79 8.45 6.64 15.82
CA MET A 79 9.38 5.69 16.44
C MET A 79 8.81 4.27 16.53
N ALA A 80 7.53 4.13 16.88
CA ALA A 80 6.85 2.82 16.90
C ALA A 80 6.81 2.17 15.50
N GLU A 81 6.48 2.97 14.49
CA GLU A 81 6.43 2.52 13.10
C GLU A 81 7.83 2.19 12.57
N MET A 82 8.86 2.94 12.98
CA MET A 82 10.26 2.60 12.68
C MET A 82 10.64 1.25 13.29
N ALA A 83 10.20 0.95 14.52
CA ALA A 83 10.42 -0.34 15.16
C ALA A 83 9.74 -1.48 14.40
N GLU A 84 8.54 -1.23 13.86
CA GLU A 84 7.77 -2.22 13.07
C GLU A 84 8.56 -2.69 11.84
N VAL A 85 9.25 -1.78 11.15
CA VAL A 85 9.97 -2.06 9.89
C VAL A 85 11.48 -2.21 10.07
N GLY A 86 11.99 -2.21 11.30
CA GLY A 86 13.43 -2.20 11.60
C GLY A 86 14.22 -3.41 11.06
N ASN A 87 13.55 -4.51 10.72
CA ASN A 87 14.15 -5.69 10.09
C ASN A 87 14.34 -5.56 8.57
N VAL A 88 13.81 -4.51 7.94
CA VAL A 88 13.96 -4.26 6.51
C VAL A 88 15.23 -3.46 6.25
N SER A 89 16.00 -3.88 5.23
CA SER A 89 17.24 -3.20 4.85
C SER A 89 17.00 -1.71 4.55
N ARG A 90 17.85 -0.84 5.13
CA ARG A 90 17.81 0.62 4.98
C ARG A 90 16.50 1.29 5.42
N ALA A 91 15.64 0.62 6.18
CA ALA A 91 14.35 1.18 6.62
C ALA A 91 14.50 2.50 7.38
N VAL A 92 15.45 2.57 8.32
CA VAL A 92 15.72 3.79 9.10
C VAL A 92 16.10 4.96 8.20
N GLN A 93 17.02 4.76 7.25
CA GLN A 93 17.43 5.81 6.31
C GLN A 93 16.26 6.31 5.45
N ILE A 94 15.43 5.39 4.95
CA ILE A 94 14.26 5.73 4.12
C ILE A 94 13.25 6.57 4.93
N LEU A 95 13.03 6.23 6.19
CA LEU A 95 12.13 6.98 7.07
C LEU A 95 12.70 8.34 7.49
N GLU A 96 14.01 8.43 7.73
CA GLU A 96 14.72 9.69 7.98
C GLU A 96 14.61 10.64 6.77
N ASP A 97 14.86 10.14 5.56
CA ASP A 97 14.73 10.92 4.33
C ASP A 97 13.28 11.40 4.11
N ALA A 98 12.30 10.54 4.40
CA ALA A 98 10.88 10.87 4.30
C ALA A 98 10.48 11.95 5.31
N HIS A 99 10.94 11.83 6.57
CA HIS A 99 10.72 12.82 7.61
C HIS A 99 11.33 14.17 7.25
N ALA A 100 12.56 14.19 6.72
CA ALA A 100 13.21 15.41 6.27
C ALA A 100 12.44 16.10 5.14
N LYS A 101 11.89 15.34 4.18
CA LYS A 101 11.03 15.88 3.12
C LYS A 101 9.73 16.46 3.66
N ASP A 102 9.06 15.74 4.56
CA ASP A 102 7.83 16.20 5.21
C ASP A 102 8.07 17.51 6.02
N ALA A 103 9.23 17.63 6.69
CA ALA A 103 9.61 18.82 7.43
C ALA A 103 9.99 20.02 6.54
N ALA A 104 10.46 19.76 5.31
CA ALA A 104 10.81 20.80 4.35
C ALA A 104 9.60 21.36 3.59
N GLU A 105 8.46 20.65 3.57
CA GLU A 105 7.25 21.11 2.88
C GLU A 105 6.47 22.15 3.69
N GLU A 106 6.18 23.30 3.07
CA GLU A 106 5.45 24.42 3.69
C GLU A 106 4.08 24.03 4.26
N SER A 107 3.42 23.04 3.64
CA SER A 107 2.11 22.55 4.07
C SER A 107 2.14 21.79 5.41
N GLY A 108 3.32 21.34 5.86
CA GLY A 108 3.49 20.53 7.08
C GLY A 108 2.70 19.23 7.02
N GLY A 109 3.38 18.09 6.85
CA GLY A 109 2.67 16.83 6.59
C GLY A 109 3.35 15.59 7.11
N ARG A 110 2.66 14.46 6.93
CA ARG A 110 3.16 13.09 7.14
C ARG A 110 3.05 12.28 5.84
N GLY A 111 2.99 12.97 4.71
CA GLY A 111 2.62 12.37 3.43
C GLY A 111 3.73 11.49 2.88
N HIS A 112 4.97 11.99 2.91
CA HIS A 112 6.13 11.21 2.48
C HIS A 112 6.40 10.05 3.42
N TRP A 113 6.24 10.29 4.73
CA TRP A 113 6.35 9.25 5.74
C TRP A 113 5.36 8.12 5.53
N ASP A 114 4.07 8.42 5.35
CA ASP A 114 3.03 7.40 5.17
C ASP A 114 3.29 6.56 3.90
N GLN A 115 3.72 7.18 2.79
CA GLN A 115 4.10 6.48 1.56
C GLN A 115 5.34 5.59 1.75
N ALA A 116 6.37 6.12 2.40
CA ALA A 116 7.61 5.38 2.69
C ALA A 116 7.34 4.18 3.60
N LEU A 117 6.54 4.38 4.66
CA LEU A 117 6.16 3.34 5.60
C LEU A 117 5.34 2.23 4.92
N ALA A 118 4.37 2.59 4.07
CA ALA A 118 3.60 1.60 3.30
C ALA A 118 4.50 0.75 2.39
N ARG A 119 5.50 1.37 1.73
CA ARG A 119 6.49 0.67 0.91
C ARG A 119 7.36 -0.28 1.73
N LEU A 120 7.78 0.14 2.92
CA LEU A 120 8.57 -0.69 3.83
C LEU A 120 7.76 -1.88 4.37
N ARG A 121 6.50 -1.65 4.79
CA ARG A 121 5.58 -2.71 5.20
C ARG A 121 5.36 -3.74 4.10
N GLN A 122 5.14 -3.30 2.86
CA GLN A 122 5.02 -4.21 1.73
C GLN A 122 6.32 -5.01 1.52
N SER A 123 7.48 -4.37 1.60
CA SER A 123 8.77 -5.05 1.44
C SER A 123 9.04 -6.07 2.55
N LYS A 124 8.61 -5.79 3.78
CA LYS A 124 8.62 -6.73 4.91
C LYS A 124 7.73 -7.94 4.64
N ALA A 125 6.47 -7.69 4.27
CA ALA A 125 5.50 -8.75 3.95
C ALA A 125 6.00 -9.64 2.81
N ASP A 126 6.61 -9.05 1.78
CA ASP A 126 7.20 -9.79 0.66
C ASP A 126 8.37 -10.69 1.12
N ALA A 127 9.26 -10.16 1.96
CA ALA A 127 10.38 -10.94 2.50
C ALA A 127 9.89 -12.11 3.37
N GLU A 128 8.87 -11.88 4.21
CA GLU A 128 8.26 -12.91 5.05
C GLU A 128 7.52 -13.97 4.22
N ALA A 129 6.76 -13.55 3.20
CA ALA A 129 6.08 -14.45 2.27
C ALA A 129 7.07 -15.33 1.50
N ARG A 130 8.15 -14.71 0.99
CA ARG A 130 9.24 -15.44 0.32
C ARG A 130 9.90 -16.44 1.26
N GLN A 131 10.23 -16.04 2.48
CA GLN A 131 10.86 -16.92 3.46
C GLN A 131 9.94 -18.10 3.80
N THR A 132 8.65 -17.84 4.01
CA THR A 132 7.64 -18.87 4.26
C THR A 132 7.55 -19.87 3.10
N ALA A 133 7.57 -19.38 1.86
CA ALA A 133 7.56 -20.22 0.66
C ALA A 133 8.84 -21.08 0.56
N LEU A 134 10.00 -20.50 0.81
CA LEU A 134 11.28 -21.23 0.82
C LEU A 134 11.32 -22.31 1.90
N ASP A 135 10.82 -22.03 3.10
CA ASP A 135 10.76 -23.01 4.19
C ASP A 135 9.73 -24.10 3.90
N GLY A 136 8.65 -23.76 3.19
CA GLY A 136 7.69 -24.73 2.65
C GLY A 136 8.32 -25.69 1.65
N LEU A 137 9.08 -25.17 0.68
CA LEU A 137 9.79 -25.97 -0.32
C LEU A 137 10.86 -26.87 0.32
N LYS A 138 11.64 -26.33 1.29
CA LYS A 138 12.62 -27.12 2.05
C LYS A 138 11.98 -28.26 2.83
N ARG A 139 10.84 -28.02 3.50
CA ARG A 139 10.09 -29.06 4.22
C ARG A 139 9.55 -30.16 3.31
N ALA A 140 9.24 -29.80 2.06
CA ALA A 140 8.77 -30.73 1.04
C ALA A 140 9.90 -31.39 0.22
N ASP A 141 11.16 -31.09 0.54
CA ASP A 141 12.36 -31.53 -0.20
C ASP A 141 12.29 -31.21 -1.71
N VAL A 142 11.65 -30.09 -2.06
CA VAL A 142 11.54 -29.66 -3.46
C VAL A 142 12.66 -28.67 -3.80
N PRO A 143 13.50 -28.96 -4.80
CA PRO A 143 14.55 -28.05 -5.24
C PRO A 143 13.97 -26.78 -5.87
N LEU A 144 14.53 -25.64 -5.48
CA LEU A 144 14.25 -24.34 -6.10
C LEU A 144 15.12 -24.17 -7.35
N LEU A 145 14.50 -23.97 -8.51
CA LEU A 145 15.24 -23.66 -9.75
C LEU A 145 15.74 -22.21 -9.71
N PRO A 146 16.93 -21.92 -10.28
CA PRO A 146 17.39 -20.56 -10.42
C PRO A 146 16.52 -19.78 -11.41
N ASP A 147 16.33 -18.49 -11.12
CA ASP A 147 15.64 -17.57 -12.02
C ASP A 147 16.50 -17.17 -13.23
N TYR A 148 17.82 -17.34 -13.11
CA TYR A 148 18.80 -16.96 -14.13
C TYR A 148 19.78 -18.09 -14.40
N PHE A 149 20.04 -18.33 -15.68
CA PHE A 149 21.10 -19.20 -16.16
C PHE A 149 22.21 -18.35 -16.78
N PRO A 150 23.49 -18.61 -16.43
CA PRO A 150 24.62 -17.96 -17.09
C PRO A 150 24.59 -18.16 -18.61
N TYR A 151 25.13 -17.17 -19.32
CA TYR A 151 25.24 -17.21 -20.78
C TYR A 151 25.87 -18.52 -21.27
N GLY A 152 25.24 -19.15 -22.26
CA GLY A 152 25.65 -20.46 -22.80
C GLY A 152 25.02 -21.68 -22.13
N THR A 153 24.38 -21.53 -20.97
CA THR A 153 23.65 -22.62 -20.30
C THR A 153 22.19 -22.62 -20.75
N LYS A 154 21.69 -23.73 -21.28
CA LYS A 154 20.29 -23.85 -21.70
C LYS A 154 19.41 -24.20 -20.51
N ASP A 155 18.39 -23.38 -20.25
CA ASP A 155 17.30 -23.74 -19.35
C ASP A 155 16.42 -24.81 -20.02
N THR A 156 16.51 -26.05 -19.54
CA THR A 156 15.68 -27.18 -19.98
C THR A 156 14.36 -27.27 -19.23
N SER A 157 14.20 -26.50 -18.15
CA SER A 157 13.05 -26.63 -17.27
C SER A 157 11.77 -26.08 -17.90
N ARG A 158 10.63 -26.72 -17.60
CA ARG A 158 9.31 -26.31 -18.10
C ARG A 158 8.25 -26.35 -17.01
N PRO A 159 7.30 -25.39 -17.01
CA PRO A 159 6.21 -25.40 -16.05
C PRO A 159 5.27 -26.58 -16.32
N LEU A 160 4.70 -27.18 -15.27
CA LEU A 160 3.82 -28.36 -15.42
C LEU A 160 2.59 -28.06 -16.29
N THR A 161 2.13 -26.81 -16.34
CA THR A 161 1.00 -26.36 -17.18
C THR A 161 1.25 -26.53 -18.68
N GLU A 162 2.52 -26.59 -19.11
CA GLU A 162 2.93 -26.82 -20.50
C GLU A 162 3.22 -28.30 -20.79
N LEU A 163 3.20 -29.17 -19.78
CA LEU A 163 3.59 -30.57 -19.89
C LEU A 163 2.40 -31.52 -19.80
N ARG A 164 2.57 -32.67 -20.46
CA ARG A 164 1.66 -33.81 -20.41
C ARG A 164 2.42 -35.08 -20.11
N THR A 165 1.72 -36.04 -19.53
CA THR A 165 2.24 -37.40 -19.38
C THR A 165 2.49 -38.04 -20.76
N PRO A 166 3.28 -39.13 -20.84
CA PRO A 166 3.47 -39.87 -22.10
C PRO A 166 2.15 -40.28 -22.78
N LEU A 167 1.14 -40.56 -21.96
CA LEU A 167 -0.23 -40.95 -22.32
C LEU A 167 -1.14 -39.75 -22.66
N GLY A 168 -0.63 -38.52 -22.62
CA GLY A 168 -1.35 -37.31 -23.02
C GLY A 168 -2.21 -36.66 -21.94
N ALA A 169 -2.20 -37.17 -20.71
CA ALA A 169 -2.94 -36.56 -19.58
C ALA A 169 -2.24 -35.28 -19.07
N PRO A 170 -2.98 -34.29 -18.52
CA PRO A 170 -2.38 -33.13 -17.89
C PRO A 170 -1.54 -33.54 -16.68
N LEU A 171 -0.40 -32.88 -16.52
CA LEU A 171 0.53 -33.12 -15.43
C LEU A 171 0.17 -32.20 -14.26
N THR A 172 -0.32 -32.77 -13.16
CA THR A 172 -0.65 -32.03 -11.94
C THR A 172 0.51 -32.11 -10.93
N PRO A 173 0.62 -31.17 -9.98
CA PRO A 173 1.67 -31.20 -8.95
C PRO A 173 1.73 -32.54 -8.22
N ASP A 174 0.59 -33.07 -7.78
CA ASP A 174 0.51 -34.35 -7.05
C ASP A 174 1.03 -35.53 -7.87
N LYS A 175 0.77 -35.53 -9.19
CA LYS A 175 1.23 -36.59 -10.09
C LYS A 175 2.71 -36.46 -10.44
N HIS A 176 3.26 -35.27 -10.33
CA HIS A 176 4.67 -35.00 -10.62
C HIS A 176 5.56 -35.02 -9.37
N ALA A 177 4.99 -35.07 -8.17
CA ALA A 177 5.74 -35.04 -6.91
C ALA A 177 6.80 -36.15 -6.82
N TYR A 178 6.57 -37.30 -7.45
CA TYR A 178 7.47 -38.44 -7.46
C TYR A 178 8.51 -38.41 -8.60
N CYS A 179 8.45 -37.42 -9.49
CA CYS A 179 9.44 -37.26 -10.55
C CYS A 179 10.73 -36.68 -9.98
N SER A 180 11.88 -37.27 -10.29
CA SER A 180 13.19 -36.72 -9.89
C SER A 180 13.49 -35.34 -10.49
N GLY A 181 12.73 -34.93 -11.50
CA GLY A 181 12.75 -33.58 -12.06
C GLY A 181 11.81 -32.59 -11.37
N HIS A 182 11.10 -32.97 -10.31
CA HIS A 182 10.17 -32.08 -9.62
C HIS A 182 10.92 -30.94 -8.95
N ALA A 183 10.58 -29.72 -9.36
CA ALA A 183 11.19 -28.52 -8.86
C ALA A 183 10.16 -27.38 -8.85
N ALA A 184 10.49 -26.28 -8.17
CA ALA A 184 9.65 -25.11 -8.11
C ALA A 184 10.43 -23.84 -8.51
N ARG A 185 9.70 -22.85 -9.01
CA ARG A 185 10.10 -21.44 -9.00
C ARG A 185 9.07 -20.65 -8.22
N LEU A 186 9.45 -19.50 -7.68
CA LEU A 186 8.49 -18.58 -7.07
C LEU A 186 8.03 -17.57 -8.11
N ASP A 187 6.75 -17.26 -8.14
CA ASP A 187 6.22 -16.15 -8.93
C ASP A 187 6.41 -14.79 -8.23
N GLU A 188 5.84 -13.72 -8.80
CA GLU A 188 5.95 -12.35 -8.28
C GLU A 188 5.25 -12.18 -6.92
N GLU A 189 4.33 -13.08 -6.57
CA GLU A 189 3.61 -13.16 -5.30
C GLU A 189 4.19 -14.23 -4.34
N PHE A 190 5.39 -14.74 -4.66
CA PHE A 190 6.10 -15.78 -3.92
C PHE A 190 5.34 -17.11 -3.78
N GLN A 191 4.39 -17.38 -4.68
CA GLN A 191 3.73 -18.67 -4.75
C GLN A 191 4.57 -19.66 -5.57
N PRO A 192 4.61 -20.95 -5.16
CA PRO A 192 5.35 -21.96 -5.89
C PRO A 192 4.65 -22.30 -7.21
N VAL A 193 5.30 -21.99 -8.31
CA VAL A 193 4.98 -22.52 -9.64
C VAL A 193 5.80 -23.77 -9.85
N TRP A 194 5.13 -24.88 -10.17
CA TRP A 194 5.77 -26.17 -10.30
C TRP A 194 6.36 -26.37 -11.70
N TYR A 195 7.57 -26.93 -11.74
CA TYR A 195 8.34 -27.21 -12.93
C TYR A 195 8.81 -28.67 -12.97
N CYS A 196 9.12 -29.13 -14.17
CA CYS A 196 9.99 -30.27 -14.41
C CYS A 196 11.34 -29.74 -14.91
N SER A 197 12.44 -30.11 -14.26
CA SER A 197 13.79 -29.64 -14.59
C SER A 197 14.29 -30.12 -15.96
N ASP A 198 13.90 -31.33 -16.37
CA ASP A 198 14.18 -31.87 -17.69
C ASP A 198 13.03 -32.78 -18.19
N PRO A 199 12.00 -32.18 -18.81
CA PRO A 199 10.85 -32.93 -19.29
C PRO A 199 11.22 -34.05 -20.28
N ALA A 200 12.25 -33.84 -21.11
CA ALA A 200 12.63 -34.80 -22.14
C ALA A 200 13.27 -36.06 -21.51
N THR A 201 14.16 -35.86 -20.54
CA THR A 201 14.79 -36.96 -19.79
C THR A 201 13.77 -37.75 -18.97
N TYR A 202 12.77 -37.07 -18.39
CA TYR A 202 11.73 -37.73 -17.57
C TYR A 202 10.48 -38.17 -18.36
N GLY A 203 10.52 -38.13 -19.70
CA GLY A 203 9.49 -38.69 -20.58
C GLY A 203 8.21 -37.86 -20.71
N HIS A 204 8.22 -36.59 -20.32
CA HIS A 204 7.09 -35.68 -20.47
C HIS A 204 7.05 -35.08 -21.88
N LYS A 205 5.82 -34.95 -22.42
CA LYS A 205 5.59 -34.34 -23.74
C LYS A 205 5.10 -32.92 -23.57
N LEU A 206 5.53 -32.04 -24.47
CA LEU A 206 4.99 -30.69 -24.56
C LEU A 206 3.53 -30.72 -25.02
N ARG A 207 2.70 -29.87 -24.43
CA ARG A 207 1.33 -29.64 -24.90
C ARG A 207 1.36 -29.01 -26.30
N PRO A 208 0.44 -29.38 -27.22
CA PRO A 208 0.25 -28.64 -28.47
C PRO A 208 -0.04 -27.16 -28.20
N GLY A 209 0.76 -26.26 -28.79
CA GLY A 209 0.68 -24.81 -28.55
C GLY A 209 1.51 -24.30 -27.35
N ALA A 210 2.37 -25.13 -26.75
CA ALA A 210 3.33 -24.67 -25.76
C ALA A 210 4.23 -23.57 -26.35
N LYS A 211 4.49 -22.51 -25.57
CA LYS A 211 5.32 -21.40 -26.03
C LYS A 211 6.78 -21.87 -26.17
N PRO A 212 7.52 -21.41 -27.19
CA PRO A 212 8.94 -21.68 -27.29
C PRO A 212 9.66 -21.17 -26.04
N THR A 213 10.80 -21.79 -25.69
CA THR A 213 11.59 -21.36 -24.52
C THR A 213 11.88 -19.88 -24.70
N LYS A 214 11.57 -19.04 -23.70
CA LYS A 214 11.87 -17.60 -23.78
C LYS A 214 13.36 -17.44 -24.08
N GLN A 215 13.67 -16.78 -25.20
CA GLN A 215 15.03 -16.37 -25.50
C GLN A 215 15.51 -15.40 -24.41
N SER A 216 16.83 -15.32 -24.22
CA SER A 216 17.44 -14.34 -23.33
C SER A 216 16.96 -12.94 -23.72
N MET A 217 16.19 -12.29 -22.85
CA MET A 217 15.75 -10.92 -23.05
C MET A 217 16.97 -10.00 -23.22
N SER A 218 16.86 -8.98 -24.07
CA SER A 218 17.88 -7.92 -24.16
C SER A 218 17.97 -7.15 -22.82
N GLU A 219 19.08 -6.45 -22.56
CA GLU A 219 19.19 -5.63 -21.35
C GLU A 219 18.11 -4.52 -21.30
N GLU A 220 17.78 -3.93 -22.44
CA GLU A 220 16.72 -2.90 -22.55
C GLU A 220 15.34 -3.47 -22.17
N ASP A 221 15.01 -4.67 -22.65
CA ASP A 221 13.76 -5.35 -22.31
C ASP A 221 13.72 -5.72 -20.81
N LYS A 222 14.86 -6.07 -20.23
CA LYS A 222 14.96 -6.37 -18.79
C LYS A 222 14.72 -5.12 -17.96
N GLU A 223 15.33 -3.99 -18.33
CA GLU A 223 15.10 -2.72 -17.64
C GLU A 223 13.64 -2.27 -17.77
N ALA A 224 13.04 -2.37 -18.95
CA ALA A 224 11.63 -2.04 -19.16
C ALA A 224 10.69 -2.92 -18.31
N ARG A 225 11.00 -4.22 -18.21
CA ARG A 225 10.26 -5.14 -17.33
C ARG A 225 10.46 -4.78 -15.86
N ALA A 226 11.69 -4.48 -15.43
CA ALA A 226 11.99 -4.10 -14.06
C ALA A 226 11.24 -2.81 -13.66
N ARG A 227 11.22 -1.79 -14.54
CA ARG A 227 10.42 -0.57 -14.37
C ARG A 227 8.94 -0.90 -14.23
N THR A 228 8.42 -1.80 -15.06
CA THR A 228 7.01 -2.21 -15.01
C THR A 228 6.63 -2.87 -13.69
N ILE A 229 7.45 -3.82 -13.23
CA ILE A 229 7.25 -4.53 -11.97
C ILE A 229 7.32 -3.54 -10.80
N ALA A 230 8.33 -2.66 -10.79
CA ALA A 230 8.47 -1.63 -9.76
C ALA A 230 7.27 -0.68 -9.73
N GLY A 231 6.79 -0.24 -10.88
CA GLY A 231 5.60 0.63 -11.01
C GLY A 231 4.31 -0.07 -10.54
N ASN A 232 4.10 -1.33 -10.93
CA ASN A 232 2.95 -2.12 -10.49
C ASN A 232 2.93 -2.28 -8.97
N LYS A 233 4.09 -2.55 -8.38
CA LYS A 233 4.25 -2.66 -6.92
C LYS A 233 3.98 -1.33 -6.24
N ALA A 234 4.59 -0.24 -6.73
CA ALA A 234 4.39 1.10 -6.19
C ALA A 234 2.91 1.51 -6.25
N TRP A 235 2.20 1.19 -7.34
CA TRP A 235 0.78 1.49 -7.49
C TRP A 235 -0.09 0.75 -6.48
N LYS A 236 0.20 -0.55 -6.26
CA LYS A 236 -0.50 -1.36 -5.25
C LYS A 236 -0.27 -0.82 -3.84
N THR A 237 0.97 -0.41 -3.53
CA THR A 237 1.29 0.23 -2.24
C THR A 237 0.58 1.58 -2.08
N ALA A 238 0.63 2.45 -3.10
CA ALA A 238 0.02 3.77 -3.03
C ALA A 238 -1.50 3.70 -2.82
N ARG A 239 -2.15 2.67 -3.38
CA ARG A 239 -3.59 2.43 -3.18
C ARG A 239 -3.97 2.33 -1.71
N THR A 240 -3.19 1.65 -0.86
CA THR A 240 -3.56 1.49 0.56
C THR A 240 -3.51 2.83 1.30
N VAL A 241 -2.47 3.63 1.03
CA VAL A 241 -2.32 4.98 1.60
C VAL A 241 -3.46 5.90 1.13
N ARG A 242 -3.81 5.81 -0.15
CA ARG A 242 -4.91 6.58 -0.75
C ARG A 242 -6.27 6.19 -0.15
N GLU A 243 -6.56 4.90 -0.04
CA GLU A 243 -7.80 4.40 0.57
C GLU A 243 -7.93 4.87 2.03
N ASP A 244 -6.84 4.83 2.81
CA ASP A 244 -6.84 5.34 4.19
C ASP A 244 -7.06 6.87 4.25
N PHE A 245 -6.47 7.62 3.32
CA PHE A 245 -6.72 9.05 3.18
C PHE A 245 -8.21 9.34 2.86
N VAL A 246 -8.76 8.67 1.86
CA VAL A 246 -10.17 8.82 1.44
C VAL A 246 -11.12 8.43 2.58
N LYS A 247 -10.81 7.37 3.32
CA LYS A 247 -11.57 6.94 4.50
C LYS A 247 -11.53 8.00 5.61
N ARG A 248 -10.37 8.62 5.87
CA ARG A 248 -10.28 9.75 6.82
C ARG A 248 -11.13 10.93 6.36
N LEU A 249 -11.12 11.24 5.07
CA LEU A 249 -11.91 12.31 4.48
C LEU A 249 -13.42 12.04 4.61
N CYS A 250 -13.87 10.80 4.35
CA CYS A 250 -15.26 10.38 4.52
C CYS A 250 -15.73 10.37 5.99
N LYS A 251 -14.82 10.18 6.94
CA LYS A 251 -15.10 10.20 8.39
C LYS A 251 -14.89 11.57 9.03
N GLY A 252 -14.37 12.53 8.27
CA GLY A 252 -14.07 13.88 8.74
C GLY A 252 -15.29 14.60 9.29
N LYS A 253 -15.06 15.72 10.00
CA LYS A 253 -16.15 16.54 10.54
C LYS A 253 -16.99 17.16 9.41
N SER A 254 -16.32 17.69 8.40
CA SER A 254 -16.90 18.29 7.20
C SER A 254 -16.12 17.84 5.97
N LEU A 255 -16.82 17.66 4.86
CA LEU A 255 -16.19 17.39 3.57
C LEU A 255 -15.80 18.73 2.91
N PRO A 256 -14.57 18.92 2.42
CA PRO A 256 -14.17 20.15 1.73
C PRO A 256 -15.04 20.47 0.50
N GLU A 257 -15.18 21.76 0.18
CA GLU A 257 -16.00 22.21 -0.96
C GLU A 257 -15.49 21.66 -2.32
N PRO A 258 -14.19 21.67 -2.64
CA PRO A 258 -13.70 21.11 -3.90
C PRO A 258 -14.08 19.63 -4.09
N VAL A 259 -14.03 18.85 -3.00
CA VAL A 259 -14.42 17.44 -2.97
C VAL A 259 -15.92 17.27 -3.21
N ARG A 260 -16.76 18.11 -2.60
CA ARG A 260 -18.21 18.11 -2.86
C ARG A 260 -18.51 18.43 -4.32
N GLN A 261 -17.84 19.43 -4.88
CA GLN A 261 -18.01 19.81 -6.29
C GLN A 261 -17.54 18.70 -7.23
N PHE A 262 -16.43 18.04 -6.92
CA PHE A 262 -15.95 16.88 -7.67
C PHE A 262 -16.98 15.74 -7.68
N ALA A 263 -17.51 15.41 -6.51
CA ALA A 263 -18.54 14.38 -6.36
C ALA A 263 -19.82 14.75 -7.12
N LEU A 264 -20.31 15.98 -6.96
CA LEU A 264 -21.49 16.48 -7.65
C LEU A 264 -21.32 16.45 -9.18
N ARG A 265 -20.19 16.92 -9.71
CA ARG A 265 -19.89 16.87 -11.15
C ARG A 265 -19.86 15.45 -11.67
N THR A 266 -19.30 14.52 -10.90
CA THR A 266 -19.27 13.10 -11.27
C THR A 266 -20.69 12.52 -11.34
N VAL A 267 -21.56 12.84 -10.38
CA VAL A 267 -22.94 12.33 -10.39
C VAL A 267 -23.79 12.97 -11.50
N MET A 268 -23.61 14.27 -11.75
CA MET A 268 -24.38 15.02 -12.77
C MET A 268 -23.93 14.73 -14.20
N SER A 269 -22.64 14.41 -14.38
CA SER A 269 -22.05 14.03 -15.67
C SER A 269 -21.28 12.73 -15.51
N PRO A 270 -21.98 11.59 -15.36
CA PRO A 270 -21.37 10.32 -14.99
C PRO A 270 -20.38 9.83 -16.06
N PRO A 271 -19.07 9.75 -15.75
CA PRO A 271 -18.14 9.10 -16.67
C PRO A 271 -18.48 7.61 -16.79
N TYR A 272 -18.11 7.00 -17.92
CA TYR A 272 -18.39 5.58 -18.18
C TYR A 272 -17.95 4.66 -17.04
N LEU A 273 -16.78 4.92 -16.43
CA LEU A 273 -16.28 4.13 -15.28
C LEU A 273 -17.25 4.15 -14.09
N TYR A 274 -17.88 5.29 -13.82
CA TYR A 274 -18.79 5.47 -12.68
C TYR A 274 -20.14 4.83 -12.98
N ALA A 275 -20.72 5.12 -14.16
CA ALA A 275 -21.97 4.50 -14.59
C ALA A 275 -21.87 2.96 -14.60
N LYS A 276 -20.77 2.42 -15.15
CA LYS A 276 -20.55 0.98 -15.21
C LYS A 276 -20.38 0.34 -13.84
N TRP A 277 -19.71 1.03 -12.91
CA TRP A 277 -19.58 0.56 -11.53
C TRP A 277 -20.93 0.57 -10.79
N CYS A 278 -21.75 1.61 -10.97
CA CYS A 278 -23.09 1.67 -10.38
C CYS A 278 -23.99 0.50 -10.81
N GLU A 279 -23.91 0.05 -12.07
CA GLU A 279 -24.64 -1.15 -12.54
C GLU A 279 -24.26 -2.44 -11.79
N GLN A 280 -23.04 -2.53 -11.26
CA GLN A 280 -22.59 -3.68 -10.49
C GLN A 280 -23.25 -3.72 -9.10
N GLY A 281 -23.70 -2.58 -8.58
CA GLY A 281 -24.33 -2.49 -7.26
C GLY A 281 -23.41 -2.95 -6.13
N GLU A 282 -22.12 -2.68 -6.23
CA GLU A 282 -21.14 -2.99 -5.18
C GLU A 282 -21.38 -2.12 -3.94
N THR A 283 -21.30 -2.72 -2.75
CA THR A 283 -21.60 -2.05 -1.47
C THR A 283 -20.44 -2.11 -0.47
N GLU A 284 -19.54 -3.08 -0.61
CA GLU A 284 -18.43 -3.32 0.30
C GLU A 284 -17.49 -2.11 0.39
N SER A 285 -17.02 -1.60 -0.75
CA SER A 285 -16.09 -0.47 -0.81
C SER A 285 -16.72 0.80 -0.22
N VAL A 286 -18.00 1.06 -0.51
CA VAL A 286 -18.74 2.22 0.06
C VAL A 286 -18.86 2.08 1.58
N ALA A 287 -19.23 0.90 2.07
CA ALA A 287 -19.37 0.63 3.50
C ALA A 287 -18.02 0.78 4.23
N GLN A 288 -16.93 0.28 3.63
CA GLN A 288 -15.57 0.41 4.15
C GLN A 288 -15.14 1.87 4.30
N LEU A 289 -15.38 2.71 3.28
CA LEU A 289 -15.06 4.14 3.30
C LEU A 289 -15.86 4.91 4.36
N LEU A 290 -17.15 4.58 4.49
CA LEU A 290 -18.03 5.16 5.52
C LEU A 290 -17.77 4.60 6.92
N GLY A 291 -17.07 3.46 7.02
CA GLY A 291 -16.80 2.77 8.28
C GLY A 291 -18.04 2.16 8.92
N VAL A 292 -18.96 1.67 8.09
CA VAL A 292 -20.17 0.95 8.52
C VAL A 292 -20.07 -0.52 8.07
N PRO A 293 -20.82 -1.44 8.69
CA PRO A 293 -20.91 -2.81 8.20
C PRO A 293 -21.45 -2.83 6.76
N ASP A 294 -20.94 -3.74 5.93
CA ASP A 294 -21.48 -3.93 4.59
C ASP A 294 -22.91 -4.47 4.68
N PRO A 295 -23.92 -3.74 4.18
CA PRO A 295 -25.31 -4.18 4.22
C PRO A 295 -25.57 -5.46 3.42
N THR A 296 -24.64 -5.88 2.55
CA THR A 296 -24.82 -7.07 1.70
C THR A 296 -23.78 -8.17 1.89
N ALA A 297 -23.00 -8.15 2.99
CA ALA A 297 -21.96 -9.13 3.27
C ALA A 297 -22.44 -10.59 3.15
N ASP A 298 -23.66 -10.88 3.62
CA ASP A 298 -24.24 -12.23 3.60
C ASP A 298 -25.27 -12.45 2.47
N ARG A 299 -25.39 -11.51 1.51
CA ARG A 299 -26.47 -11.52 0.52
C ARG A 299 -25.94 -11.34 -0.89
N SER A 300 -26.43 -12.17 -1.82
CA SER A 300 -26.15 -11.98 -3.24
C SER A 300 -26.86 -10.73 -3.78
N ARG A 301 -26.29 -10.07 -4.80
CA ARG A 301 -26.91 -8.93 -5.49
C ARG A 301 -28.33 -9.23 -5.98
N THR A 302 -28.57 -10.46 -6.42
CA THR A 302 -29.85 -10.94 -6.97
C THR A 302 -30.89 -11.32 -5.92
N SER A 303 -30.48 -11.43 -4.65
CA SER A 303 -31.35 -11.81 -3.53
C SER A 303 -31.56 -10.66 -2.55
N ARG A 304 -31.37 -9.41 -3.00
CA ARG A 304 -31.55 -8.22 -2.16
C ARG A 304 -33.03 -7.89 -2.05
N GLU A 305 -33.52 -7.80 -0.81
CA GLU A 305 -34.81 -7.20 -0.50
C GLU A 305 -34.56 -5.73 -0.14
N GLY A 306 -34.98 -4.80 -1.01
CA GLY A 306 -34.83 -3.35 -0.81
C GLY A 306 -33.47 -2.77 -1.18
N ASP A 307 -33.33 -1.46 -0.94
CA ASP A 307 -32.12 -0.70 -1.23
C ASP A 307 -31.11 -0.79 -0.07
N PRO A 308 -29.84 -1.16 -0.33
CA PRO A 308 -28.89 -1.58 0.71
C PRO A 308 -28.49 -0.48 1.70
N PHE A 309 -28.64 0.80 1.33
CA PHE A 309 -28.22 1.93 2.15
C PHE A 309 -29.39 2.78 2.68
N ASP A 310 -30.64 2.34 2.53
CA ASP A 310 -31.82 3.12 2.92
C ASP A 310 -31.79 3.56 4.39
N ASP A 311 -31.53 2.62 5.30
CA ASP A 311 -31.41 2.90 6.73
C ASP A 311 -30.28 3.89 7.04
N LEU A 312 -29.19 3.83 6.27
CA LEU A 312 -28.05 4.73 6.44
C LEU A 312 -28.38 6.14 5.96
N VAL A 313 -29.07 6.26 4.81
CA VAL A 313 -29.53 7.53 4.26
C VAL A 313 -30.58 8.16 5.17
N ALA A 314 -31.54 7.38 5.68
CA ALA A 314 -32.56 7.86 6.59
C ALA A 314 -31.97 8.44 7.89
N ARG A 315 -30.96 7.77 8.47
CA ARG A 315 -30.33 8.21 9.72
C ARG A 315 -29.34 9.36 9.53
N LEU A 316 -28.52 9.32 8.48
CA LEU A 316 -27.35 10.21 8.34
C LEU A 316 -27.42 11.17 7.15
N GLY A 317 -28.41 11.05 6.27
CA GLY A 317 -28.48 11.82 5.02
C GLY A 317 -28.46 13.35 5.23
N LYS A 318 -29.13 13.86 6.26
CA LYS A 318 -29.15 15.32 6.55
C LYS A 318 -27.78 15.86 6.98
N ALA A 319 -27.04 15.13 7.83
CA ALA A 319 -25.78 15.60 8.40
C ALA A 319 -24.56 15.20 7.56
N LYS A 320 -24.63 14.04 6.89
CA LYS A 320 -23.51 13.39 6.22
C LYS A 320 -23.82 12.97 4.78
N GLY A 321 -24.91 13.44 4.17
CA GLY A 321 -25.29 13.09 2.79
C GLY A 321 -24.15 13.31 1.79
N TRP A 322 -23.43 14.44 1.85
CA TRP A 322 -22.27 14.68 0.98
C TRP A 322 -21.11 13.70 1.19
N HIS A 323 -20.93 13.17 2.42
CA HIS A 323 -19.91 12.16 2.68
C HIS A 323 -20.33 10.82 2.05
N GLN A 324 -21.63 10.50 2.05
CA GLN A 324 -22.18 9.31 1.39
C GLN A 324 -22.02 9.40 -0.14
N VAL A 325 -22.37 10.55 -0.73
CA VAL A 325 -22.19 10.79 -2.18
C VAL A 325 -20.72 10.69 -2.57
N PHE A 326 -19.83 11.33 -1.81
CA PHE A 326 -18.40 11.25 -2.09
C PHE A 326 -17.84 9.83 -1.89
N ALA A 327 -18.25 9.10 -0.84
CA ALA A 327 -17.81 7.72 -0.62
C ALA A 327 -18.20 6.82 -1.79
N GLN A 328 -19.40 6.99 -2.35
CA GLN A 328 -19.83 6.25 -3.54
C GLN A 328 -18.98 6.60 -4.77
N VAL A 329 -18.74 7.89 -5.02
CA VAL A 329 -17.90 8.34 -6.13
C VAL A 329 -16.47 7.83 -5.98
N ALA A 330 -15.88 7.97 -4.79
CA ALA A 330 -14.53 7.51 -4.49
C ALA A 330 -14.40 6.00 -4.64
N ALA A 331 -15.38 5.21 -4.17
CA ALA A 331 -15.39 3.75 -4.36
C ALA A 331 -15.35 3.36 -5.84
N ALA A 332 -16.10 4.05 -6.70
CA ALA A 332 -16.07 3.80 -8.14
C ALA A 332 -14.70 4.13 -8.77
N PHE A 333 -14.08 5.24 -8.34
CA PHE A 333 -12.75 5.63 -8.81
C PHE A 333 -11.68 4.64 -8.35
N GLU A 334 -11.66 4.28 -7.06
CA GLU A 334 -10.73 3.28 -6.52
C GLU A 334 -10.91 1.93 -7.20
N TYR A 335 -12.16 1.49 -7.43
CA TYR A 335 -12.45 0.27 -8.16
C TYR A 335 -11.91 0.32 -9.60
N SER A 336 -12.04 1.46 -10.28
CA SER A 336 -11.53 1.63 -11.65
C SER A 336 -10.00 1.61 -11.73
N MET A 337 -9.31 1.91 -10.61
CA MET A 337 -7.85 2.00 -10.50
C MET A 337 -7.22 0.80 -9.79
N ARG A 338 -8.01 -0.21 -9.44
CA ARG A 338 -7.58 -1.36 -8.61
C ARG A 338 -6.47 -2.20 -9.24
N GLU A 339 -6.43 -2.28 -10.57
CA GLU A 339 -5.51 -3.14 -11.29
C GLU A 339 -4.10 -2.52 -11.29
N PRO A 340 -3.03 -3.28 -10.96
CA PRO A 340 -1.68 -2.74 -10.86
C PRO A 340 -1.23 -2.03 -12.14
N LYS A 341 -1.55 -2.55 -13.32
CA LYS A 341 -1.16 -1.96 -14.61
C LYS A 341 -1.83 -0.61 -14.94
N THR A 342 -2.80 -0.17 -14.15
CA THR A 342 -3.61 1.03 -14.47
C THR A 342 -2.76 2.29 -14.58
N TRP A 343 -1.66 2.38 -13.80
CA TRP A 343 -0.77 3.54 -13.83
C TRP A 343 -0.24 3.87 -15.23
N GLN A 344 -0.03 2.87 -16.08
CA GLN A 344 0.47 3.09 -17.45
C GLN A 344 -0.54 3.84 -18.35
N GLY A 345 -1.84 3.80 -17.99
CA GLY A 345 -2.93 4.22 -18.86
C GLY A 345 -4.08 4.88 -18.11
N LEU A 346 -3.79 5.81 -17.18
CA LEU A 346 -4.84 6.56 -16.49
C LEU A 346 -5.72 7.34 -17.48
N SER A 347 -7.03 7.41 -17.22
CA SER A 347 -7.96 8.31 -17.90
C SER A 347 -7.94 9.72 -17.30
N ARG A 348 -8.46 10.71 -18.03
CA ARG A 348 -8.61 12.10 -17.54
C ARG A 348 -9.42 12.18 -16.24
N HIS A 349 -10.47 11.37 -16.11
CA HIS A 349 -11.31 11.37 -14.90
C HIS A 349 -10.56 10.81 -13.68
N GLN A 350 -9.79 9.73 -13.86
CA GLN A 350 -8.98 9.15 -12.79
C GLN A 350 -7.86 10.11 -12.34
N ALA A 351 -7.22 10.80 -13.29
CA ALA A 351 -6.23 11.83 -12.97
C ALA A 351 -6.88 13.00 -12.22
N ALA A 352 -8.07 13.46 -12.63
CA ALA A 352 -8.80 14.51 -11.92
C ALA A 352 -9.15 14.10 -10.48
N TYR A 353 -9.45 12.83 -10.23
CA TYR A 353 -9.66 12.31 -8.88
C TYR A 353 -8.38 12.38 -8.04
N LEU A 354 -7.24 11.89 -8.54
CA LEU A 354 -5.95 11.98 -7.83
C LEU A 354 -5.55 13.44 -7.55
N LEU A 355 -5.77 14.33 -8.50
CA LEU A 355 -5.50 15.77 -8.32
C LEU A 355 -6.46 16.41 -7.32
N CYS A 356 -7.73 15.98 -7.28
CA CYS A 356 -8.68 16.40 -6.25
C CYS A 356 -8.19 15.98 -4.85
N LEU A 357 -7.69 14.75 -4.69
CA LEU A 357 -7.14 14.31 -3.40
C LEU A 357 -5.87 15.09 -3.05
N LYS A 358 -4.99 15.34 -4.03
CA LYS A 358 -3.76 16.14 -3.83
C LYS A 358 -4.07 17.53 -3.30
N ALA A 359 -5.08 18.19 -3.84
CA ALA A 359 -5.51 19.52 -3.38
C ALA A 359 -5.98 19.54 -1.91
N GLU A 360 -6.43 18.40 -1.38
CA GLU A 360 -6.89 18.25 0.01
C GLU A 360 -5.80 17.72 0.95
N GLY A 361 -4.55 17.64 0.49
CA GLY A 361 -3.40 17.22 1.29
C GLY A 361 -2.99 15.76 1.15
N TYR A 362 -3.53 15.01 0.18
CA TYR A 362 -2.99 13.69 -0.16
C TYR A 362 -1.64 13.83 -0.87
N ARG A 363 -0.58 13.24 -0.32
CA ARG A 363 0.70 13.15 -1.00
C ARG A 363 0.67 12.02 -2.03
N LEU A 364 0.72 12.40 -3.30
CA LEU A 364 0.90 11.45 -4.40
C LEU A 364 2.25 10.74 -4.25
N SER A 365 2.23 9.42 -4.45
CA SER A 365 3.45 8.62 -4.63
C SER A 365 4.15 8.96 -5.95
N ASP A 366 5.44 8.64 -6.08
CA ASP A 366 6.22 8.87 -7.30
C ASP A 366 5.54 8.34 -8.57
N VAL A 367 4.91 7.15 -8.46
CA VAL A 367 4.18 6.55 -9.58
C VAL A 367 2.92 7.34 -9.89
N GLU A 368 2.15 7.77 -8.89
CA GLU A 368 0.95 8.58 -9.10
C GLU A 368 1.31 9.95 -9.71
N GLU A 369 2.35 10.61 -9.20
CA GLU A 369 2.88 11.86 -9.75
C GLU A 369 3.20 11.71 -11.24
N LEU A 370 3.99 10.68 -11.59
CA LEU A 370 4.34 10.37 -12.97
C LEU A 370 3.10 10.19 -13.87
N THR A 371 2.04 9.55 -13.35
CA THR A 371 0.82 9.32 -14.13
C THR A 371 -0.07 10.54 -14.32
N VAL A 372 -0.07 11.48 -13.38
CA VAL A 372 -0.88 12.70 -13.47
C VAL A 372 -0.20 13.79 -14.29
N THR A 373 1.14 13.76 -14.43
CA THR A 373 1.91 14.78 -15.16
C THR A 373 1.38 15.06 -16.57
N LYS A 374 0.98 14.02 -17.31
CA LYS A 374 0.40 14.16 -18.66
C LYS A 374 -0.94 14.92 -18.72
N TYR A 375 -1.59 15.14 -17.57
CA TYR A 375 -2.87 15.84 -17.45
C TYR A 375 -2.77 17.20 -16.79
N LEU A 376 -1.57 17.56 -16.31
CA LEU A 376 -1.32 18.92 -15.85
C LEU A 376 -1.19 19.84 -17.06
N PRO A 377 -1.65 21.10 -16.95
CA PRO A 377 -1.35 22.10 -17.97
C PRO A 377 0.18 22.18 -18.11
N GLN A 378 0.69 21.96 -19.31
CA GLN A 378 2.11 22.17 -19.57
C GLN A 378 2.38 23.68 -19.48
N PRO A 379 3.49 24.12 -18.87
CA PRO A 379 3.89 25.51 -18.99
C PRO A 379 4.00 25.83 -20.48
N ASN A 380 3.28 26.84 -20.96
CA ASN A 380 3.30 27.23 -22.37
C ASN A 380 4.76 27.44 -22.82
N ASP A 381 5.20 26.71 -23.85
CA ASP A 381 6.30 27.12 -24.73
C ASP A 381 5.83 28.30 -25.61
N GLU A 382 5.34 29.37 -24.99
CA GLU A 382 4.96 30.61 -25.66
C GLU A 382 5.72 31.75 -24.97
N ASN A 383 6.95 32.01 -25.43
CA ASN A 383 7.58 33.35 -25.43
C ASN A 383 8.99 33.34 -26.08
N GLU A 384 9.17 32.78 -27.28
CA GLU A 384 10.37 33.10 -28.09
C GLU A 384 10.10 33.54 -29.54
N ASP A 385 8.90 33.35 -30.11
CA ASP A 385 8.65 33.66 -31.54
C ASP A 385 7.80 34.92 -31.83
N GLN A 386 7.73 35.91 -30.93
CA GLN A 386 7.02 37.18 -31.19
C GLN A 386 7.85 38.45 -30.96
N VAL A 387 9.14 38.45 -31.34
CA VAL A 387 9.94 39.70 -31.42
C VAL A 387 10.57 39.94 -32.80
N THR A 388 10.28 39.12 -33.80
CA THR A 388 10.79 39.33 -35.18
C THR A 388 9.66 39.47 -36.19
N ASP A 389 8.77 40.46 -36.01
CA ASP A 389 8.08 41.10 -37.14
C ASP A 389 7.37 42.38 -36.69
N LEU A 390 8.16 43.41 -36.41
CA LEU A 390 7.73 44.82 -36.39
C LEU A 390 8.98 45.70 -36.59
N ALA A 391 9.73 45.40 -37.65
CA ALA A 391 10.76 46.27 -38.20
C ALA A 391 10.95 45.93 -39.70
N ALA A 392 9.95 46.26 -40.52
CA ALA A 392 10.09 46.44 -41.96
C ALA A 392 9.05 47.46 -42.45
#